data_AF-A0A151RXS2-F1
#
_entry.id   AF-A0A151RXS2-F1
#
_cell.length_a   1.000
_cell.length_b   1.000
_cell.length_c   1.000
_cell.angle_alpha   90.00
_cell.angle_beta   90.00
_cell.angle_gamma   90.00
#
_symmetry.space_group_name_H-M   'P 1'
#
loop_
_entity.id
_entity.type
_entity.pdbx_description
1 polymer ?
#
loop_
_entity_poly.entity_id
_entity_poly.type
_entity_poly.pdbx_seq_one_letter_code
_entity_poly.pdbx_strand_id
1 'polypeptide(L)'
;MDVKSVFLNDFIQEEVYVHQPPGSVDNKFPKHVFKLKNTLYGLKHAPSFWYKRLSKFLLDNDYVKGTVDNTLFVEKFGNDTMFVNIYVDDIIFGAINPSLCQEFVKTMQDDFEMSMME
;
A
#
# COMPACT_ATOMS: atom_id res chain seq x y z
N MET A 1 6.14 6.35 6.16
CA MET A 1 6.19 6.37 4.69
C MET A 1 4.78 6.29 4.17
N ASP A 2 4.51 7.02 3.11
CA ASP A 2 3.24 6.99 2.38
C ASP A 2 3.50 6.46 0.98
N VAL A 3 2.53 5.70 0.46
CA VAL A 3 2.61 5.10 -0.87
C VAL A 3 1.91 6.01 -1.86
N LYS A 4 2.66 6.47 -2.86
CA LYS A 4 2.09 7.26 -3.94
C LYS A 4 1.17 6.38 -4.76
N SER A 5 -0.08 6.82 -4.90
CA SER A 5 -1.03 6.21 -5.83
C SER A 5 -1.26 4.71 -5.60
N VAL A 6 -1.28 4.24 -4.34
CA VAL A 6 -1.50 2.83 -3.93
C VAL A 6 -2.50 2.12 -4.83
N PHE A 7 -3.63 2.78 -5.08
CA PHE A 7 -4.78 2.19 -5.72
C PHE A 7 -4.67 2.18 -7.25
N LEU A 8 -3.90 3.09 -7.84
CA LEU A 8 -3.76 3.16 -9.30
C LEU A 8 -2.82 2.08 -9.85
N ASN A 9 -2.04 1.42 -9.00
CA ASN A 9 -1.05 0.42 -9.39
C ASN A 9 -1.54 -1.02 -9.30
N ASP A 10 -2.69 -1.28 -8.65
CA ASP A 10 -3.28 -2.60 -8.55
C ASP A 10 -4.46 -2.75 -9.54
N PHE A 11 -4.45 -3.85 -10.31
CA PHE A 11 -5.53 -4.19 -11.24
C PHE A 11 -6.78 -4.65 -10.49
N ILE A 12 -7.94 -4.16 -10.90
CA ILE A 12 -9.21 -4.63 -10.35
C ILE A 12 -9.52 -6.02 -10.93
N GLN A 13 -9.68 -7.02 -10.07
CA GLN A 13 -10.08 -8.37 -10.48
C GLN A 13 -11.57 -8.47 -10.85
N GLU A 14 -12.38 -7.60 -10.27
CA GLU A 14 -13.82 -7.49 -10.52
C GLU A 14 -14.16 -6.35 -11.48
N GLU A 15 -15.31 -6.45 -12.13
CA GLU A 15 -15.76 -5.39 -13.03
C GLU A 15 -16.48 -4.30 -12.24
N VAL A 16 -15.81 -3.16 -12.04
CA VAL A 16 -16.35 -2.03 -11.30
C VAL A 16 -16.69 -0.87 -12.23
N TYR A 17 -17.90 -0.34 -12.06
CA TYR A 17 -18.40 0.83 -12.75
C TYR A 17 -18.66 1.96 -11.76
N VAL A 18 -18.28 3.19 -12.11
CA VAL A 18 -18.55 4.39 -11.32
C VAL A 18 -19.33 5.41 -12.12
N HIS A 19 -20.18 6.16 -11.44
CA HIS A 19 -20.84 7.31 -12.05
C HIS A 19 -19.81 8.35 -12.51
N GLN A 20 -20.17 9.10 -13.54
CA GLN A 20 -19.34 10.20 -14.02
C GLN A 20 -19.19 11.23 -12.90
N PRO A 21 -17.95 11.62 -12.55
CA PRO A 21 -17.72 12.57 -11.49
C PRO A 21 -18.26 13.96 -11.87
N PRO A 22 -18.69 14.76 -10.89
CA PRO A 22 -19.10 16.14 -11.13
C PRO A 22 -18.01 16.91 -11.88
N GLY A 23 -18.37 17.60 -12.97
CA GLY A 23 -17.43 18.36 -13.80
C GLY A 23 -16.77 17.58 -14.94
N SER A 24 -17.02 16.28 -15.07
CA SER A 24 -16.54 15.45 -16.20
C SER A 24 -17.65 14.68 -16.89
N VAL A 25 -18.90 15.15 -16.78
CA VAL A 25 -20.05 14.52 -17.44
C VAL A 25 -19.98 14.76 -18.95
N ASP A 26 -20.04 13.70 -19.73
CA ASP A 26 -20.15 13.75 -21.18
C ASP A 26 -21.54 14.25 -21.58
N ASN A 27 -21.59 15.39 -22.27
CA ASN A 27 -22.84 16.00 -22.74
C ASN A 27 -23.59 15.13 -23.77
N LYS A 28 -22.87 14.29 -24.54
CA LYS A 28 -23.48 13.38 -25.52
C LYS A 28 -24.00 12.12 -24.85
N PHE A 29 -23.34 11.68 -23.77
CA PHE A 29 -23.68 10.44 -23.06
C PHE A 29 -23.80 10.66 -21.54
N PRO A 30 -24.77 11.48 -21.08
CA PRO A 30 -24.85 11.89 -19.67
C PRO A 30 -25.22 10.73 -18.72
N LYS A 31 -25.76 9.62 -19.25
CA LYS A 31 -26.15 8.43 -18.47
C LYS A 31 -25.09 7.32 -18.47
N HIS A 32 -23.97 7.50 -19.17
CA HIS A 32 -22.90 6.51 -19.16
C HIS A 32 -22.20 6.48 -17.80
N VAL A 33 -21.49 5.37 -17.58
CA VAL A 33 -20.65 5.12 -16.41
C VAL A 33 -19.22 4.84 -16.88
N PHE A 34 -18.25 5.11 -16.02
CA PHE A 34 -16.86 4.76 -16.29
C PHE A 34 -16.55 3.38 -15.74
N LYS A 35 -15.91 2.55 -16.57
CA LYS A 35 -15.32 1.29 -16.12
C LYS A 35 -13.94 1.57 -15.54
N LEU A 36 -13.73 1.22 -14.28
CA LEU A 36 -12.43 1.35 -13.66
C LEU A 36 -11.48 0.26 -14.19
N LYS A 37 -10.26 0.66 -14.56
CA LYS A 37 -9.19 -0.26 -14.97
C LYS A 37 -8.29 -0.65 -13.80
N ASN A 38 -8.06 0.31 -12.91
CA ASN A 38 -7.20 0.18 -11.72
C ASN A 38 -8.03 0.55 -10.49
N THR A 39 -7.63 0.07 -9.32
CA THR A 39 -8.37 0.37 -8.08
C THR A 39 -8.38 1.89 -7.80
N LEU A 40 -9.38 2.37 -7.07
CA LEU A 40 -9.53 3.78 -6.72
C LEU A 40 -9.65 3.89 -5.19
N TYR A 41 -9.20 5.02 -4.65
CA TYR A 41 -9.45 5.37 -3.25
C TYR A 41 -10.95 5.27 -2.93
N GLY A 42 -11.29 4.71 -1.77
CA GLY A 42 -12.68 4.51 -1.35
C GLY A 42 -13.35 3.23 -1.89
N LEU A 43 -12.71 2.48 -2.80
CA LEU A 43 -13.13 1.11 -3.07
C LEU A 43 -12.79 0.24 -1.85
N LYS A 44 -13.78 -0.48 -1.32
CA LYS A 44 -13.63 -1.38 -0.17
C LYS A 44 -12.48 -2.38 -0.33
N HIS A 45 -12.20 -2.79 -1.56
CA HIS A 45 -11.19 -3.80 -1.87
C HIS A 45 -9.77 -3.25 -1.97
N ALA A 46 -9.61 -1.96 -2.27
CA ALA A 46 -8.32 -1.40 -2.65
C ALA A 46 -7.32 -1.42 -1.47
N PRO A 47 -7.67 -1.02 -0.24
CA PRO A 47 -6.79 -1.15 0.93
C PRO A 47 -6.42 -2.61 1.24
N SER A 48 -7.34 -3.55 0.98
CA SER A 48 -7.09 -4.97 1.25
C SER A 48 -6.10 -5.59 0.27
N PHE A 49 -6.16 -5.23 -1.02
CA PHE A 49 -5.22 -5.70 -2.02
C PHE A 49 -3.81 -5.17 -1.75
N TRP A 50 -3.71 -3.87 -1.47
CA TRP A 50 -2.48 -3.23 -1.05
C TRP A 50 -1.83 -3.94 0.14
N TYR A 51 -2.59 -4.11 1.23
CA TYR A 51 -2.09 -4.79 2.42
C TYR A 51 -1.63 -6.22 2.13
N LYS A 52 -2.35 -6.97 1.28
CA LYS A 52 -1.95 -8.34 0.89
C LYS A 52 -0.64 -8.35 0.11
N ARG A 53 -0.48 -7.45 -0.86
CA ARG A 53 0.73 -7.32 -1.67
C ARG A 53 1.93 -6.98 -0.79
N LEU A 54 1.81 -5.95 0.03
CA LEU A 54 2.89 -5.55 0.93
C LEU A 54 3.18 -6.60 2.00
N SER A 55 2.15 -7.20 2.60
CA SER A 55 2.31 -8.29 3.57
C SER A 55 3.11 -9.45 2.96
N LYS A 56 2.80 -9.83 1.72
CA LYS A 56 3.53 -10.89 1.02
C LYS A 56 4.98 -10.51 0.81
N PHE A 57 5.24 -9.29 0.33
CA PHE A 57 6.59 -8.78 0.15
C PHE A 57 7.42 -8.84 1.44
N LEU A 58 6.87 -8.38 2.56
CA LEU A 58 7.58 -8.43 3.85
C LEU A 58 7.86 -9.87 4.28
N LEU A 59 6.89 -10.78 4.14
CA LEU A 59 7.08 -12.20 4.46
C LEU A 59 8.13 -12.88 3.58
N ASP A 60 8.21 -12.50 2.31
CA ASP A 60 9.21 -13.02 1.36
C ASP A 60 10.63 -12.46 1.66
N ASN A 61 10.73 -11.38 2.44
CA ASN A 61 11.98 -10.74 2.90
C ASN A 61 12.20 -10.96 4.42
N ASP A 62 11.92 -12.16 4.91
CA ASP A 62 12.25 -12.62 6.28
C ASP A 62 11.56 -11.89 7.45
N TYR A 63 10.62 -10.97 7.19
CA TYR A 63 9.78 -10.42 8.25
C TYR A 63 8.81 -11.47 8.79
N VAL A 64 8.60 -11.45 10.10
CA VAL A 64 7.59 -12.27 10.77
C VAL A 64 6.39 -11.39 11.13
N LYS A 65 5.20 -11.82 10.75
CA LYS A 65 3.95 -11.16 11.14
C LYS A 65 3.66 -11.37 12.63
N GLY A 66 3.22 -10.31 13.30
CA GLY A 66 2.82 -10.34 14.70
C GLY A 66 1.67 -11.30 14.97
N THR A 67 1.69 -11.96 16.14
CA THR A 67 0.67 -12.95 16.52
C THR A 67 -0.59 -12.32 17.10
N VAL A 68 -0.46 -11.15 17.73
CA VAL A 68 -1.57 -10.39 18.32
C VAL A 68 -2.06 -9.33 17.34
N ASP A 69 -1.12 -8.60 16.74
CA ASP A 69 -1.40 -7.59 15.74
C ASP A 69 -0.89 -8.04 14.37
N ASN A 70 -1.83 -8.25 13.45
CA ASN A 70 -1.53 -8.71 12.09
C ASN A 70 -0.96 -7.58 11.20
N THR A 71 -1.04 -6.31 11.62
CA THR A 71 -0.44 -5.20 10.87
C THR A 71 1.01 -4.95 11.25
N LEU A 72 1.47 -5.54 12.35
CA LEU A 72 2.85 -5.47 12.82
C LEU A 72 3.69 -6.60 12.19
N PHE A 73 4.87 -6.22 11.72
CA PHE A 73 5.89 -7.09 11.18
C PHE A 73 7.21 -6.82 11.89
N VAL A 74 7.96 -7.88 12.16
CA VAL A 74 9.22 -7.81 12.91
C VAL A 74 10.29 -8.63 12.19
N GLU A 75 11.45 -8.03 12.00
CA GLU A 75 12.65 -8.70 11.50
C GLU A 75 13.79 -8.53 12.49
N LYS A 76 14.60 -9.58 12.69
CA LYS A 76 15.71 -9.58 13.64
C LYS A 76 17.04 -9.62 12.92
N PHE A 77 17.90 -8.65 13.21
CA PHE A 77 19.25 -8.53 12.64
C PHE A 77 20.30 -8.68 13.74
N GLY A 78 20.60 -9.93 14.12
CA GLY A 78 21.48 -10.21 15.25
C GLY A 78 20.91 -9.64 16.56
N ASN A 79 21.52 -8.58 17.08
CA ASN A 79 21.04 -7.86 18.28
C ASN A 79 20.09 -6.70 17.97
N ASP A 80 19.99 -6.29 16.72
CA ASP A 80 19.07 -5.26 16.27
C ASP A 80 17.70 -5.87 15.91
N THR A 81 16.66 -5.05 15.97
CA THR A 81 15.30 -5.45 15.58
C THR A 81 14.64 -4.32 14.83
N MET A 82 14.04 -4.65 13.69
CA MET A 82 13.25 -3.76 12.86
C MET A 82 11.77 -4.03 13.11
N PHE A 83 11.03 -2.97 13.35
CA PHE A 83 9.58 -3.00 13.50
C PHE A 83 8.94 -2.25 12.34
N VAL A 84 7.92 -2.85 11.73
CA VAL A 84 7.15 -2.26 10.63
C VAL A 84 5.67 -2.46 10.94
N ASN A 85 4.90 -1.38 11.01
CA ASN A 85 3.47 -1.39 11.22
C ASN A 85 2.76 -0.72 10.04
N ILE A 86 1.73 -1.37 9.51
CA ILE A 86 1.00 -0.94 8.32
C ILE A 86 -0.39 -0.46 8.71
N TYR A 87 -0.73 0.78 8.40
CA TYR A 87 -2.06 1.33 8.64
C TYR A 87 -2.65 1.86 7.34
N VAL A 88 -3.53 1.08 6.71
CA VAL A 88 -4.13 1.41 5.40
C VAL A 88 -3.03 1.65 4.36
N ASP A 89 -2.75 2.90 4.00
CA ASP A 89 -1.74 3.37 3.05
C ASP A 89 -0.43 3.81 3.73
N ASP A 90 -0.46 4.07 5.03
CA ASP A 90 0.69 4.51 5.81
C ASP A 90 1.52 3.34 6.36
N ILE A 91 2.83 3.56 6.42
CA ILE A 91 3.79 2.65 7.07
C ILE A 91 4.58 3.40 8.12
N ILE A 92 4.49 2.92 9.36
CA ILE A 92 5.32 3.36 10.48
C ILE A 92 6.36 2.29 10.72
N PHE A 93 7.63 2.65 10.79
CA PHE A 93 8.69 1.69 11.04
C PHE A 93 9.80 2.30 11.88
N GLY A 94 10.61 1.43 12.48
CA GLY A 94 11.74 1.87 13.28
C GLY A 94 12.61 0.71 13.76
N ALA A 95 13.90 1.02 13.90
CA ALA A 95 14.91 0.18 14.52
C ALA A 95 15.81 1.04 15.40
N ILE A 96 16.54 0.41 16.32
CA ILE A 96 17.56 1.09 17.13
C ILE A 96 18.72 1.56 16.23
N ASN A 97 19.08 0.72 15.25
CA ASN A 97 20.12 1.01 14.28
C ASN A 97 19.56 1.81 13.10
N PRO A 98 19.94 3.10 12.93
CA PRO A 98 19.39 3.95 11.87
C PRO A 98 19.69 3.45 10.45
N SER A 99 20.77 2.68 10.26
CA SER A 99 21.14 2.13 8.95
C SER A 99 20.08 1.15 8.43
N LEU A 100 19.45 0.37 9.33
CA LEU A 100 18.35 -0.54 8.95
C LEU A 100 17.14 0.25 8.45
N CYS A 101 16.82 1.38 9.08
CA CYS A 101 15.75 2.26 8.61
C CYS A 101 16.05 2.81 7.21
N GLN A 102 17.30 3.20 6.93
CA GLN A 102 17.70 3.72 5.62
C GLN A 102 17.63 2.64 4.53
N GLU A 103 18.08 1.44 4.83
CA GLU A 103 18.00 0.28 3.93
C GLU A 103 16.54 -0.09 3.63
N PHE A 104 15.69 -0.08 4.66
CA PHE A 104 14.26 -0.32 4.49
C PHE A 104 13.60 0.75 3.62
N VAL A 105 13.88 2.04 3.86
CA VAL A 105 13.37 3.13 3.01
C VAL A 105 13.74 2.90 1.56
N LYS A 106 15.02 2.58 1.29
CA LYS A 106 15.49 2.35 -0.06
C LYS A 106 14.79 1.16 -0.71
N THR A 107 14.72 0.03 -0.01
CA THR A 107 14.03 -1.18 -0.48
C THR A 107 12.58 -0.89 -0.83
N MET A 108 11.88 -0.18 0.05
CA MET A 108 10.49 0.21 -0.18
C MET A 108 10.33 1.17 -1.35
N GLN A 109 11.29 2.07 -1.61
CA GLN A 109 11.26 2.97 -2.77
C GLN A 109 11.58 2.27 -4.10
N ASP A 110 12.39 1.20 -4.05
CA ASP A 110 12.78 0.44 -5.24
C ASP A 110 11.65 -0.51 -5.68
N ASP A 111 10.98 -1.19 -4.74
CA ASP A 111 9.88 -2.13 -5.03
C ASP A 111 8.50 -1.48 -5.09
N PHE A 112 8.35 -0.30 -4.49
CA PHE A 112 7.08 0.43 -4.41
C PHE A 112 7.29 1.92 -4.65
N GLU A 113 6.31 2.57 -5.29
CA GLU A 113 6.32 4.03 -5.47
C GLU A 113 5.99 4.73 -4.14
N MET A 114 6.94 4.78 -3.20
CA MET A 114 6.75 5.37 -1.87
C MET A 114 7.61 6.62 -1.61
N SER A 115 7.18 7.44 -0.66
CA SER A 115 7.98 8.54 -0.11
C SER A 115 7.87 8.64 1.41
N MET A 116 8.87 9.28 2.03
CA MET A 116 8.73 9.74 3.41
C MET A 116 7.62 10.79 3.47
N MET A 117 6.89 10.82 4.59
CA MET A 117 5.97 11.93 4.86
C MET A 117 6.82 13.18 5.09
N GLU A 118 6.44 14.28 4.45
CA GLU A 118 7.07 15.61 4.64
C GLU A 118 6.66 16.25 5.97
#